data_AF-A0A2A5X5K5-F1
#
_entry.id   AF-A0A2A5X5K5-F1
#
_cell.length_a   1.000
_cell.length_b   1.000
_cell.length_c   1.000
_cell.angle_alpha   90.00
_cell.angle_beta   90.00
_cell.angle_gamma   90.00
#
_symmetry.space_group_name_H-M   'P 1'
#
loop_
_entity.id
_entity.type
_entity.pdbx_description
1 polymer ?
#
loop_
_entity_poly.entity_id
_entity_poly.type
_entity_poly.pdbx_seq_one_letter_code
_entity_poly.pdbx_strand_id
1 'polypeptide(L)'
;MILKSIALGMSCQMIQRLLEMNSLDYQKICSSIFAKLNVNNSYAAVRIAYRKNIISEKDYCLESVKSLALEFATKRMSEFPNVLHDQKQLLWVFYDLLLEFQLQVENQFMSNQVFVRK
;
A
#
# COMPACT_ATOMS: atom_id res chain seq x y z
N MET A 1 0.25 13.33 -1.41
CA MET A 1 0.14 12.32 -2.48
C MET A 1 1.40 11.46 -2.55
N ILE A 2 2.59 12.03 -2.81
CA ILE A 2 3.86 11.29 -2.91
C ILE A 2 4.17 10.41 -1.69
N LEU A 3 4.07 10.93 -0.46
CA LEU A 3 4.31 10.14 0.76
C LEU A 3 3.40 8.92 0.88
N LYS A 4 2.13 9.04 0.47
CA LYS A 4 1.18 7.92 0.48
C LYS A 4 1.54 6.89 -0.59
N SER A 5 1.89 7.33 -1.80
CA SER A 5 2.34 6.43 -2.87
C SER A 5 3.61 5.67 -2.48
N ILE A 6 4.56 6.34 -1.81
CA ILE A 6 5.76 5.69 -1.24
C ILE A 6 5.35 4.69 -0.16
N ALA A 7 4.42 5.06 0.73
CA ALA A 7 3.96 4.17 1.80
C ALA A 7 3.27 2.90 1.26
N LEU A 8 2.59 3.01 0.11
CA LEU A 8 2.00 1.90 -0.64
C LEU A 8 3.02 1.06 -1.42
N GLY A 9 4.32 1.35 -1.32
CA GLY A 9 5.38 0.57 -1.99
C GLY A 9 5.49 0.83 -3.49
N MET A 10 4.92 1.92 -4.01
CA MET A 10 5.02 2.24 -5.43
C MET A 10 6.46 2.62 -5.81
N SER A 11 6.91 2.16 -6.97
CA SER A 11 8.23 2.55 -7.50
C SER A 11 8.24 4.03 -7.91
N CYS A 12 9.44 4.63 -7.90
CA CYS A 12 9.66 6.01 -8.33
C CYS A 12 9.05 6.29 -9.72
N GLN A 13 9.27 5.38 -10.67
CA GLN A 13 8.74 5.49 -12.03
C GLN A 13 7.21 5.44 -12.06
N MET A 14 6.59 4.61 -11.22
CA MET A 14 5.14 4.49 -11.17
C MET A 14 4.51 5.75 -10.56
N ILE A 15 5.13 6.33 -9.53
CA ILE A 15 4.68 7.60 -8.93
C ILE A 15 4.82 8.75 -9.93
N GLN A 16 5.92 8.83 -10.67
CA GLN A 16 6.13 9.84 -11.71
C GLN A 16 5.06 9.76 -12.79
N ARG A 17 4.74 8.56 -13.28
CA ARG A 17 3.66 8.35 -14.26
C ARG A 17 2.30 8.73 -13.70
N LEU A 18 1.98 8.29 -12.49
CA LEU A 18 0.70 8.57 -11.83
C LEU A 18 0.46 10.07 -11.63
N LEU A 19 1.52 10.83 -11.36
CA LEU A 19 1.44 12.26 -11.09
C LEU A 19 1.80 13.13 -12.30
N GLU A 20 2.04 12.52 -13.46
CA GLU A 20 2.47 13.20 -14.69
C GLU A 20 3.67 14.14 -14.46
N MET A 21 4.62 13.69 -13.63
CA MET A 21 5.80 14.49 -13.25
C MET A 21 7.07 13.97 -13.92
N ASN A 22 7.94 14.89 -14.31
CA ASN A 22 9.30 14.53 -14.73
C ASN A 22 10.20 14.17 -13.54
N SER A 23 11.33 13.53 -13.84
CA SER A 23 12.29 13.05 -12.85
C SER A 23 12.89 14.15 -11.98
N LEU A 24 13.17 15.33 -12.55
CA LEU A 24 13.80 16.44 -11.84
C LEU A 24 12.86 17.03 -10.79
N ASP A 25 11.60 17.24 -11.15
CA ASP A 25 10.60 17.78 -10.23
C ASP A 25 10.25 16.76 -9.14
N TYR A 26 10.14 15.48 -9.50
CA TYR A 26 9.99 14.41 -8.53
C TYR A 26 11.12 14.40 -7.49
N GLN A 27 12.38 14.50 -7.95
CA GLN A 27 13.55 14.53 -7.07
C GLN A 27 13.55 15.76 -6.17
N LYS A 28 13.27 16.95 -6.71
CA LYS A 28 13.16 18.20 -5.91
C LYS A 28 12.12 18.07 -4.80
N ILE A 29 10.94 17.54 -5.13
CA ILE A 29 9.87 17.36 -4.14
C ILE A 29 10.27 16.34 -3.09
N CYS A 30 10.85 15.19 -3.48
CA CYS A 30 11.32 14.18 -2.53
C CYS A 30 12.39 14.74 -1.59
N SER A 31 13.39 15.46 -2.13
CA SER A 31 14.42 16.13 -1.32
C SER A 31 13.82 17.14 -0.34
N SER A 32 12.82 17.92 -0.76
CA SER A 32 12.10 18.85 0.13
C SER A 32 11.34 18.12 1.24
N ILE A 33 10.64 17.02 0.91
CA ILE A 33 9.92 16.20 1.89
C ILE A 33 10.91 15.61 2.91
N PHE A 34 12.03 15.06 2.43
CA PHE A 34 13.05 14.43 3.27
C PHE A 34 13.71 15.44 4.22
N ALA A 35 14.03 16.63 3.71
CA ALA A 35 14.53 17.73 4.54
C ALA A 35 13.51 18.15 5.63
N LYS A 36 12.23 18.34 5.27
CA LYS A 36 11.17 18.72 6.23
C LYS A 36 10.92 17.65 7.30
N LEU A 37 11.13 16.39 6.96
CA LEU A 37 10.99 15.26 7.89
C LEU A 37 12.29 14.92 8.62
N ASN A 38 13.41 15.58 8.29
CA ASN A 38 14.75 15.31 8.80
C ASN A 38 15.17 13.84 8.62
N VAL A 39 15.05 13.34 7.39
CA VAL A 39 15.35 11.95 7.00
C VAL A 39 16.11 11.90 5.69
N ASN A 40 16.74 10.76 5.39
CA ASN A 40 17.63 10.61 4.22
C ASN A 40 17.11 9.60 3.20
N ASN A 41 15.98 8.94 3.46
CA ASN A 41 15.39 7.95 2.55
C ASN A 41 13.87 7.85 2.71
N SER A 42 13.24 7.24 1.71
CA SER A 42 11.80 7.03 1.59
C SER A 42 11.21 6.21 2.75
N TYR A 43 11.89 5.16 3.19
CA TYR A 43 11.42 4.31 4.30
C TYR A 43 11.33 5.10 5.61
N ALA A 44 12.39 5.84 5.94
CA ALA A 44 12.44 6.70 7.11
C ALA A 44 11.38 7.83 7.00
N ALA A 45 11.18 8.39 5.80
CA ALA A 45 10.16 9.39 5.56
C ALA A 45 8.74 8.89 5.86
N VAL A 46 8.38 7.69 5.40
CA VAL A 46 7.07 7.07 5.69
C VAL A 46 6.89 6.84 7.19
N ARG A 47 7.91 6.28 7.86
CA ARG A 47 7.86 6.02 9.31
C ARG A 47 7.70 7.30 10.14
N ILE A 48 8.45 8.36 9.80
CA ILE A 48 8.33 9.65 10.50
C ILE A 48 7.01 10.35 10.17
N ALA A 49 6.55 10.28 8.92
CA ALA A 49 5.26 10.83 8.53
C ALA A 49 4.10 10.16 9.30
N TYR A 50 4.16 8.85 9.53
CA TYR A 50 3.19 8.14 10.36
C TYR A 50 3.24 8.60 11.82
N ARG A 51 4.43 8.64 12.44
CA ARG A 51 4.60 9.11 13.83
C ARG A 51 4.14 10.55 14.05
N LYS A 52 4.17 11.38 13.01
CA LYS A 52 3.70 12.77 13.02
C LYS A 52 2.23 12.93 12.60
N ASN A 53 1.48 11.84 12.43
CA ASN A 53 0.08 11.83 11.96
C ASN A 53 -0.12 12.52 10.59
N ILE A 54 0.91 12.59 9.75
CA ILE A 54 0.83 13.13 8.38
C ILE A 54 0.19 12.11 7.43
N ILE A 55 0.43 10.81 7.67
CA ILE A 55 -0.24 9.70 6.99
C ILE A 55 -0.98 8.86 8.02
N SER A 56 -2.10 8.27 7.61
CA SER A 56 -2.98 7.51 8.50
C SER A 56 -2.51 6.08 8.69
N GLU A 57 -3.01 5.40 9.72
CA GLU A 57 -2.67 3.98 10.00
C GLU A 57 -2.94 3.06 8.81
N LYS A 58 -4.03 3.28 8.06
CA LYS A 58 -4.30 2.54 6.81
C LYS A 58 -3.23 2.74 5.73
N ASP A 59 -2.49 3.85 5.78
CA ASP A 59 -1.39 4.15 4.84
C ASP A 59 -0.06 3.57 5.36
N TYR A 60 0.03 3.17 6.63
CA TYR A 60 1.21 2.57 7.26
C TYR A 60 0.98 1.08 7.56
N CYS A 61 1.29 0.23 6.58
CA CYS A 61 1.23 -1.21 6.72
C CYS A 61 2.64 -1.82 6.93
N LEU A 62 2.72 -3.00 7.54
CA LEU A 62 3.96 -3.79 7.62
C LEU A 62 4.42 -4.19 6.22
N GLU A 63 5.72 -4.15 5.96
CA GLU A 63 6.26 -4.44 4.63
C GLU A 63 5.96 -5.88 4.17
N SER A 64 5.97 -6.84 5.10
CA SER A 64 5.59 -8.23 4.82
C SER A 64 4.13 -8.37 4.36
N VAL A 65 3.22 -7.60 4.96
CA VAL A 65 1.80 -7.57 4.57
C VAL A 65 1.62 -6.87 3.23
N LYS A 66 2.41 -5.81 2.94
CA LYS A 66 2.40 -5.17 1.61
C LYS A 66 2.90 -6.11 0.51
N SER A 67 3.98 -6.84 0.76
CA SER A 67 4.50 -7.82 -0.20
C SER A 67 3.47 -8.91 -0.47
N LEU A 68 2.82 -9.44 0.58
CA LEU A 68 1.74 -10.41 0.43
C LEU A 68 0.55 -9.82 -0.33
N ALA A 69 0.15 -8.58 -0.03
CA ALA A 69 -0.94 -7.89 -0.73
C ALA A 69 -0.64 -7.73 -2.22
N LEU A 70 0.60 -7.33 -2.56
CA LEU A 70 1.02 -7.16 -3.94
C LEU A 70 1.05 -8.49 -4.69
N GLU A 71 1.57 -9.54 -4.08
CA GLU A 71 1.56 -10.90 -4.65
C GLU A 71 0.13 -11.41 -4.88
N PHE A 72 -0.74 -11.25 -3.87
CA PHE A 72 -2.15 -11.62 -3.95
C PHE A 72 -2.85 -10.88 -5.10
N ALA A 73 -2.71 -9.56 -5.14
CA ALA A 73 -3.31 -8.75 -6.19
C ALA A 73 -2.79 -9.15 -7.58
N THR A 74 -1.48 -9.35 -7.74
CA THR A 74 -0.86 -9.74 -9.03
C THR A 74 -1.41 -11.07 -9.53
N LYS A 75 -1.61 -12.06 -8.64
CA LYS A 75 -2.20 -13.36 -9.01
C LYS A 75 -3.66 -13.26 -9.44
N ARG A 76 -4.41 -12.31 -8.88
CA ARG A 76 -5.85 -12.15 -9.11
C ARG A 76 -6.20 -11.08 -10.13
N MET A 77 -5.23 -10.31 -10.60
CA MET A 77 -5.42 -9.26 -11.62
C MET A 77 -6.06 -9.78 -12.91
N SER A 78 -5.77 -11.02 -13.33
CA SER A 78 -6.37 -11.64 -14.52
C SER A 78 -7.83 -12.07 -14.34
N GLU A 79 -8.30 -12.18 -13.09
CA GLU A 79 -9.68 -12.57 -12.77
C GLU A 79 -10.63 -11.36 -12.82
N PHE A 80 -10.09 -10.14 -12.89
CA PHE A 80 -10.88 -8.93 -13.13
C PHE A 80 -11.31 -8.89 -14.60
N PRO A 81 -12.59 -9.10 -14.92
CA PRO A 81 -13.05 -8.99 -16.29
C PRO A 81 -12.95 -7.52 -16.71
N ASN A 82 -12.41 -7.26 -17.91
CA ASN A 82 -12.38 -5.91 -18.50
C ASN A 82 -13.78 -5.27 -18.66
N VAL A 83 -14.85 -6.03 -18.43
CA VAL A 83 -16.24 -5.64 -18.65
C VAL A 83 -17.13 -6.23 -17.55
N LEU A 84 -17.17 -5.60 -16.37
CA LEU A 84 -18.31 -5.76 -15.46
C LEU A 84 -19.15 -4.48 -15.55
N HIS A 85 -20.29 -4.56 -16.23
CA HIS A 85 -21.27 -3.45 -16.31
C HIS A 85 -22.20 -3.41 -15.08
N ASP A 86 -22.23 -4.46 -14.26
CA ASP A 86 -23.02 -4.50 -13.02
C ASP A 86 -22.14 -4.21 -11.78
N GLN A 87 -22.39 -3.04 -11.18
CA GLN A 87 -21.70 -2.57 -9.97
C GLN A 87 -21.89 -3.51 -8.77
N LYS A 88 -23.02 -4.21 -8.65
CA LYS A 88 -23.28 -5.11 -7.51
C LYS A 88 -22.44 -6.38 -7.63
N GLN A 89 -22.32 -6.93 -8.83
CA GLN A 89 -21.50 -8.12 -9.06
C GLN A 89 -20.02 -7.81 -8.80
N LEU A 90 -19.54 -6.66 -9.26
CA LEU A 90 -18.17 -6.21 -9.01
C LEU A 90 -17.89 -6.04 -7.50
N LEU A 91 -18.85 -5.49 -6.74
CA LEU A 91 -18.72 -5.35 -5.29
C LEU A 91 -18.52 -6.71 -4.60
N TRP A 92 -19.28 -7.73 -4.99
CA TRP A 92 -19.15 -9.08 -4.43
C TRP A 92 -17.81 -9.73 -4.80
N VAL A 93 -17.31 -9.53 -6.02
CA VAL A 93 -15.98 -10.01 -6.42
C VAL A 93 -14.89 -9.35 -5.57
N PHE A 94 -14.97 -8.04 -5.34
CA PHE A 94 -14.03 -7.36 -4.44
C PHE A 94 -14.14 -7.86 -3.01
N TYR A 95 -15.34 -8.07 -2.50
CA TYR A 95 -15.56 -8.54 -1.13
C TYR A 95 -14.95 -9.93 -0.92
N ASP A 96 -15.18 -10.87 -1.84
CA ASP A 96 -14.63 -12.22 -1.77
C ASP A 96 -13.09 -12.22 -1.80
N LEU A 97 -12.50 -11.41 -2.70
CA LEU A 97 -11.05 -11.22 -2.76
C LEU A 97 -10.47 -10.65 -1.45
N LEU A 98 -11.16 -9.71 -0.81
CA LEU A 98 -10.72 -9.13 0.46
C LEU A 98 -10.78 -10.16 1.60
N LEU A 99 -11.82 -11.00 1.64
CA LEU A 99 -11.92 -12.09 2.61
C LEU A 99 -10.80 -13.11 2.41
N GLU A 100 -10.50 -13.49 1.17
CA GLU A 100 -9.43 -14.42 0.88
C GLU A 100 -8.05 -13.85 1.25
N PHE A 101 -7.81 -12.58 0.95
CA PHE A 101 -6.58 -11.90 1.37
C PHE A 101 -6.46 -11.87 2.91
N GLN A 102 -7.54 -11.57 3.62
CA GLN A 102 -7.56 -11.60 5.08
C GLN A 102 -7.18 -12.98 5.62
N LEU A 103 -7.75 -14.06 5.07
CA LEU A 103 -7.41 -15.42 5.48
C LEU A 103 -5.93 -15.74 5.24
N GLN A 104 -5.33 -15.27 4.14
CA GLN A 104 -3.90 -15.46 3.89
C GLN A 104 -3.03 -14.68 4.88
N VAL A 105 -3.39 -13.44 5.22
CA VAL A 105 -2.70 -12.64 6.23
C VAL A 105 -2.79 -13.32 7.59
N GLU A 106 -3.97 -13.78 7.99
CA GLU A 106 -4.17 -14.50 9.25
C GLU A 106 -3.33 -15.78 9.30
N ASN A 107 -3.34 -16.58 8.23
CA ASN A 107 -2.57 -17.81 8.16
C ASN A 107 -1.05 -17.61 8.18
N GLN A 108 -0.55 -16.53 7.57
CA GLN A 108 0.89 -16.25 7.53
C GLN A 108 1.41 -15.53 8.78
N PHE A 109 0.61 -14.65 9.38
CA PHE A 109 1.08 -13.73 10.43
C PHE A 109 0.36 -13.86 11.76
N MET A 110 -0.83 -14.48 11.83
CA MET A 110 -1.66 -14.57 13.04
C MET A 110 -1.86 -15.99 13.57
N SER A 111 -1.42 -17.04 12.86
CA SER A 111 -1.49 -18.45 13.28
C SER A 111 -0.78 -18.78 14.60
N ASN A 112 -0.01 -17.85 15.18
CA ASN A 112 0.66 -18.01 16.47
C ASN A 112 0.04 -17.18 17.61
N GLN A 113 -1.04 -16.45 17.38
CA GLN A 113 -1.81 -15.86 18.49
C GLN A 113 -2.92 -16.83 18.87
N VAL A 114 -2.53 -17.87 19.62
CA VAL A 114 -3.47 -18.64 20.43
C VAL A 114 -4.28 -17.63 21.23
N PHE A 115 -5.59 -17.60 20.98
CA PHE A 115 -6.58 -16.87 21.76
C PHE A 115 -6.34 -17.12 23.25
N VAL A 116 -5.68 -16.18 23.94
CA VAL A 116 -5.83 -16.08 25.40
C VAL A 116 -7.15 -15.36 25.61
N ARG A 117 -8.24 -16.14 25.61
CA ARG A 117 -9.50 -15.69 26.18
C ARG A 117 -9.22 -15.36 27.65
N LYS A 118 -9.46 -14.10 28.04
CA LYS A 118 -9.78 -13.77 29.43
C LYS A 118 -11.29 -13.90 29.61
#